data_AF-B0SNF6-F1
#
_entry.id   AF-B0SNF6-F1
#
_cell.length_a   1.000
_cell.length_b   1.000
_cell.length_c   1.000
_cell.angle_alpha   90.00
_cell.angle_beta   90.00
_cell.angle_gamma   90.00
#
_symmetry.space_group_name_H-M   'P 1'
#
loop_
_entity.id
_entity.type
_entity.pdbx_description
1 polymer ?
#
loop_
_entity_poly.entity_id
_entity_poly.type
_entity_poly.pdbx_seq_one_letter_code
_entity_poly.pdbx_strand_id
1 'polypeptide(L)'
;MNQPLLIPIILLSLQCTKTVQVKNQENLFENCMKTFQDEAKCKEFMSNSVKDIQSDDEKREEELAKLTTEQLAGLKLRKEIKDKLPGKNGNFVKEYLGTPDEIKRGGDREYWIYKRPISKFDTESMPDKEITVIFKRSFVEKVEHKKP
;
A
#
# COMPACT_ATOMS: atom_id res chain seq x y z
N MET A 1 -3.56 -44.29 41.11
CA MET A 1 -2.58 -43.21 40.86
C MET A 1 -2.13 -43.27 39.41
N ASN A 2 -2.40 -42.18 38.69
CA ASN A 2 -1.74 -41.65 37.49
C ASN A 2 -1.92 -42.36 36.14
N GLN A 3 -2.91 -41.85 35.38
CA GLN A 3 -2.94 -41.85 33.91
C GLN A 3 -2.00 -40.78 33.34
N PRO A 4 -1.45 -40.96 32.13
CA PRO A 4 -1.04 -39.84 31.28
C PRO A 4 -2.07 -39.61 30.16
N LEU A 5 -2.65 -38.42 30.18
CA LEU A 5 -3.46 -37.83 29.10
C LEU A 5 -2.56 -37.50 27.90
N LEU A 6 -2.78 -38.14 26.76
CA LEU A 6 -2.23 -37.72 25.47
C LEU A 6 -3.23 -36.78 24.79
N ILE A 7 -2.83 -35.52 24.65
CA ILE A 7 -3.56 -34.45 23.97
C ILE A 7 -3.18 -34.49 22.48
N PRO A 8 -4.10 -34.72 21.53
CA PRO A 8 -3.82 -34.46 20.14
C PRO A 8 -3.96 -32.96 19.86
N ILE A 9 -2.84 -32.35 19.48
CA ILE A 9 -2.74 -30.96 19.03
C ILE A 9 -3.51 -30.81 17.72
N ILE A 10 -4.53 -29.97 17.74
CA ILE A 10 -5.32 -29.56 16.57
C ILE A 10 -4.41 -28.71 15.66
N LEU A 11 -3.93 -29.29 14.56
CA LEU A 11 -3.33 -28.54 13.46
C LEU A 11 -4.46 -27.82 12.69
N LEU A 12 -4.73 -26.57 13.06
CA LEU A 12 -5.45 -25.62 12.21
C LEU A 12 -4.43 -25.00 11.23
N SER A 13 -4.18 -25.67 10.11
CA SER A 13 -3.40 -25.08 9.02
C SER A 13 -4.29 -24.20 8.14
N LEU A 14 -4.00 -22.90 8.22
CA LEU A 14 -4.22 -21.82 7.26
C LEU A 14 -4.81 -22.22 5.89
N GLN A 15 -6.03 -21.77 5.60
CA GLN A 15 -6.41 -21.24 4.28
C GLN A 15 -7.54 -20.21 4.44
N CYS A 16 -7.21 -18.96 4.77
CA CYS A 16 -8.21 -17.87 4.77
C CYS A 16 -7.58 -16.53 4.36
N THR A 17 -6.97 -16.49 3.17
CA THR A 17 -6.62 -15.23 2.50
C THR A 17 -7.24 -15.09 1.11
N LYS A 18 -7.79 -16.18 0.54
CA LYS A 18 -8.52 -16.12 -0.75
C LYS A 18 -9.94 -15.59 -0.63
N THR A 19 -10.60 -15.75 0.51
CA THR A 19 -12.02 -15.40 0.70
C THR A 19 -12.29 -13.89 0.71
N VAL A 20 -11.31 -13.06 1.09
CA VAL A 20 -11.49 -11.59 1.15
C VAL A 20 -11.40 -10.97 -0.25
N GLN A 21 -10.53 -11.50 -1.13
CA GLN A 21 -10.44 -11.01 -2.51
C GLN A 21 -11.66 -11.42 -3.34
N VAL A 22 -12.18 -12.64 -3.15
CA VAL A 22 -13.35 -13.16 -3.87
C VAL A 22 -14.63 -12.36 -3.54
N LYS A 23 -14.86 -12.04 -2.25
CA LYS A 23 -16.04 -11.25 -1.84
C LYS A 23 -16.05 -9.82 -2.38
N ASN A 24 -14.89 -9.24 -2.67
CA ASN A 24 -14.78 -7.90 -3.26
C ASN A 24 -15.04 -7.96 -4.78
N GLN A 25 -14.50 -8.98 -5.47
CA GLN A 25 -14.75 -9.17 -6.90
C GLN A 25 -16.21 -9.49 -7.25
N GLU A 26 -16.90 -10.29 -6.42
CA GLU A 26 -18.34 -10.58 -6.61
C GLU A 26 -19.19 -9.31 -6.47
N ASN A 27 -18.92 -8.48 -5.46
CA ASN A 27 -19.61 -7.19 -5.28
C ASN A 27 -19.33 -6.20 -6.42
N LEU A 28 -18.10 -6.18 -6.95
CA LEU A 28 -17.73 -5.32 -8.08
C LEU A 28 -18.40 -5.78 -9.38
N PHE A 29 -18.50 -7.10 -9.60
CA PHE A 29 -19.21 -7.66 -10.75
C PHE A 29 -20.71 -7.38 -10.69
N GLU A 30 -21.36 -7.57 -9.54
CA GLU A 30 -22.78 -7.24 -9.36
C GLU A 30 -23.07 -5.76 -9.62
N ASN A 31 -22.22 -4.86 -9.12
CA ASN A 31 -22.36 -3.42 -9.36
C ASN A 31 -22.10 -3.06 -10.82
N CYS A 32 -21.12 -3.69 -11.47
CA CYS A 32 -20.87 -3.52 -12.90
C CYS A 32 -22.07 -3.98 -13.73
N MET A 33 -22.64 -5.16 -13.42
CA MET A 33 -23.82 -5.70 -14.11
C MET A 33 -25.06 -4.82 -13.91
N LYS A 34 -25.21 -4.19 -12.74
CA LYS A 34 -26.28 -3.21 -12.49
C LYS A 34 -26.14 -1.94 -13.36
N THR A 35 -24.91 -1.52 -13.68
CA THR A 35 -24.64 -0.30 -14.45
C THR A 35 -24.65 -0.52 -15.96
N PHE A 36 -24.00 -1.58 -16.45
CA PHE A 36 -23.78 -1.78 -17.89
C PHE A 36 -24.70 -2.84 -18.50
N GLN A 37 -25.29 -3.73 -17.69
CA GLN A 37 -26.15 -4.85 -18.09
C GLN A 37 -25.56 -5.73 -19.22
N ASP A 38 -24.24 -5.66 -19.41
CA ASP A 38 -23.50 -6.31 -20.47
C ASP A 38 -22.36 -7.10 -19.84
N GLU A 39 -22.55 -8.43 -19.82
CA GLU A 39 -21.65 -9.37 -19.17
C GLU A 39 -20.25 -9.37 -19.81
N ALA A 40 -20.16 -9.14 -21.12
CA ALA A 40 -18.90 -9.09 -21.85
C ALA A 40 -18.10 -7.84 -21.46
N LYS A 41 -18.76 -6.68 -21.37
CA LYS A 41 -18.13 -5.43 -20.91
C LYS A 41 -17.70 -5.49 -19.44
N CYS A 42 -18.48 -6.16 -18.58
CA CYS A 42 -18.10 -6.31 -17.19
C CYS A 42 -16.91 -7.25 -16.99
N LYS A 43 -16.86 -8.36 -17.74
CA LYS A 43 -15.69 -9.25 -17.76
C LYS A 43 -14.45 -8.54 -18.31
N GLU A 44 -14.60 -7.75 -19.37
CA GLU A 44 -13.52 -6.95 -19.93
C GLU A 44 -13.01 -5.91 -18.92
N PHE A 45 -13.91 -5.13 -18.30
CA PHE A 45 -13.60 -4.14 -17.27
C PHE A 45 -12.89 -4.76 -16.05
N MET A 46 -13.34 -5.92 -15.59
CA MET A 46 -12.67 -6.66 -14.52
C MET A 46 -11.30 -7.18 -14.95
N SER A 47 -11.17 -7.69 -16.17
CA SER A 47 -9.90 -8.19 -16.69
C SER A 47 -8.86 -7.06 -16.82
N ASN A 48 -9.29 -5.87 -17.24
CA ASN A 48 -8.44 -4.68 -17.32
C ASN A 48 -8.03 -4.22 -15.92
N SER A 49 -8.97 -4.19 -14.97
CA SER A 49 -8.68 -3.84 -13.57
C SER A 49 -7.67 -4.79 -12.91
N VAL A 50 -7.74 -6.10 -13.20
CA VAL A 50 -6.78 -7.09 -12.68
C VAL A 50 -5.41 -6.96 -13.35
N LYS A 51 -5.37 -6.73 -14.67
CA LYS A 51 -4.13 -6.49 -15.42
C LYS A 51 -3.41 -5.22 -14.97
N ASP A 52 -4.15 -4.14 -14.71
CA ASP A 52 -3.58 -2.88 -14.23
C ASP A 52 -2.90 -3.06 -12.86
N ILE A 53 -3.54 -3.81 -11.95
CA ILE A 53 -2.98 -4.12 -10.62
C ILE A 53 -1.72 -4.99 -10.72
N GLN A 54 -1.72 -6.04 -11.56
CA GLN A 54 -0.53 -6.87 -11.78
C GLN A 54 0.63 -6.05 -12.35
N SER A 55 0.35 -5.09 -13.23
CA SER A 55 1.39 -4.25 -13.83
C SER A 55 2.08 -3.31 -12.83
N ASP A 56 1.37 -2.87 -11.79
CA ASP A 56 1.92 -1.94 -10.79
C ASP A 56 2.79 -2.68 -9.75
N ASP A 57 2.40 -3.89 -9.35
CA ASP A 57 3.21 -4.73 -8.46
C ASP A 57 4.49 -5.23 -9.18
N GLU A 58 4.40 -5.60 -10.46
CA GLU A 58 5.58 -5.99 -11.27
C GLU A 58 6.57 -4.84 -11.45
N LYS A 59 6.10 -3.63 -11.79
CA LYS A 59 6.96 -2.43 -11.87
C LYS A 59 7.64 -2.14 -10.54
N ARG A 60 6.94 -2.36 -9.43
CA ARG A 60 7.49 -2.18 -8.09
C ARG A 60 8.59 -3.20 -7.79
N GLU A 61 8.37 -4.47 -8.11
CA GLU A 61 9.39 -5.51 -7.93
C GLU A 61 10.63 -5.22 -8.76
N GLU A 62 10.48 -4.73 -9.99
CA GLU A 62 11.60 -4.25 -10.79
C GLU A 62 12.33 -3.07 -10.16
N GLU A 63 11.60 -2.08 -9.64
CA GLU A 63 12.21 -0.93 -8.94
C GLU A 63 12.96 -1.37 -7.69
N LEU A 64 12.40 -2.31 -6.92
CA LEU A 64 13.06 -2.89 -5.75
C LEU A 64 14.30 -3.70 -6.14
N ALA A 65 14.24 -4.47 -7.23
CA ALA A 65 15.37 -5.25 -7.74
C ALA A 65 16.51 -4.36 -8.28
N LYS A 66 16.18 -3.14 -8.74
CA LYS A 66 17.16 -2.14 -9.19
C LYS A 66 17.84 -1.41 -8.03
N LEU A 67 17.34 -1.52 -6.80
CA LEU A 67 17.97 -0.87 -5.64
C LEU A 67 19.16 -1.67 -5.16
N THR A 68 20.29 -0.99 -5.04
CA THR A 68 21.47 -1.53 -4.37
C THR A 68 21.21 -1.66 -2.87
N THR A 69 21.94 -2.54 -2.19
CA THR A 69 21.87 -2.73 -0.73
C THR A 69 22.10 -1.42 0.03
N GLU A 70 22.95 -0.54 -0.51
CA GLU A 70 23.24 0.79 0.04
C GLU A 70 22.05 1.74 -0.07
N GLN A 71 21.31 1.70 -1.18
CA GLN A 71 20.08 2.50 -1.35
C GLN A 71 18.94 2.00 -0.46
N LEU A 72 18.85 0.69 -0.22
CA LEU A 72 17.92 0.09 0.76
C LEU A 72 18.29 0.43 2.21
N ALA A 73 19.58 0.57 2.50
CA ALA A 73 20.06 1.02 3.81
C ALA A 73 19.79 2.52 4.04
N GLY A 74 19.83 3.34 2.99
CA GLY A 74 19.53 4.78 3.02
C GLY A 74 18.04 5.15 3.12
N LEU A 75 17.15 4.16 3.13
CA LEU A 75 15.71 4.40 3.30
C LEU A 75 15.40 5.00 4.66
N LYS A 76 14.51 5.99 4.69
CA LYS A 76 14.14 6.68 5.91
C LYS A 76 13.24 5.81 6.78
N LEU A 77 13.42 5.87 8.10
CA LEU A 77 12.49 5.20 9.00
C LEU A 77 11.13 5.89 8.95
N ARG A 78 10.07 5.08 8.78
CA ARG A 78 8.68 5.55 8.75
C ARG A 78 8.34 6.40 9.97
N LYS A 79 8.86 6.00 11.14
CA LYS A 79 8.71 6.76 12.39
C LYS A 79 9.28 8.17 12.25
N GLU A 80 10.49 8.31 11.73
CA GLU A 80 11.10 9.63 11.54
C GLU A 80 10.32 10.51 10.57
N ILE A 81 9.76 9.96 9.50
CA ILE A 81 8.92 10.71 8.57
C ILE A 81 7.68 11.23 9.30
N LYS A 82 7.01 10.37 10.06
CA LYS A 82 5.81 10.72 10.83
C LYS A 82 6.09 11.75 11.93
N ASP A 83 7.30 11.75 12.49
CA ASP A 83 7.68 12.67 13.55
C ASP A 83 8.16 14.03 13.00
N LYS A 84 8.89 14.04 11.86
CA LYS A 84 9.53 15.27 11.32
C LYS A 84 8.62 16.09 10.41
N LEU A 85 7.73 15.46 9.65
CA LEU A 85 6.95 16.14 8.62
C LEU A 85 5.76 16.96 9.12
N PRO A 86 4.99 16.56 10.16
CA PRO A 86 3.85 17.35 10.62
C PRO A 86 4.23 18.81 10.92
N GLY A 87 3.40 19.74 10.44
CA GLY A 87 3.62 21.18 10.57
C GLY A 87 4.67 21.77 9.60
N LYS A 88 5.32 20.97 8.77
CA LYS A 88 6.25 21.47 7.74
C LYS A 88 5.51 21.87 6.46
N ASN A 89 6.15 22.70 5.65
CA ASN A 89 5.62 23.13 4.35
C ASN A 89 6.05 22.17 3.23
N GLY A 90 5.46 22.35 2.04
CA GLY A 90 5.76 21.51 0.88
C GLY A 90 7.24 21.56 0.44
N ASN A 91 7.92 22.70 0.61
CA ASN A 91 9.34 22.82 0.22
C ASN A 91 10.22 21.90 1.08
N PHE A 92 10.03 21.93 2.40
CA PHE A 92 10.74 21.04 3.30
C PHE A 92 10.45 19.56 2.98
N VAL A 93 9.20 19.23 2.64
CA VAL A 93 8.84 17.85 2.27
C VAL A 93 9.57 17.43 0.98
N LYS A 94 9.69 18.30 -0.02
CA LYS A 94 10.44 18.00 -1.25
C LYS A 94 11.93 17.84 -1.00
N GLU A 95 12.52 18.67 -0.16
CA GLU A 95 13.94 18.54 0.22
C GLU A 95 14.18 17.25 1.01
N TYR A 96 13.22 16.86 1.86
CA TYR A 96 13.37 15.70 2.73
C TYR A 96 13.09 14.37 2.03
N LEU A 97 11.99 14.26 1.27
CA LEU A 97 11.54 13.02 0.62
C LEU A 97 11.79 12.98 -0.90
N GLY A 98 12.07 14.14 -1.50
CA GLY A 98 12.07 14.31 -2.95
C GLY A 98 10.69 14.67 -3.51
N THR A 99 10.62 14.67 -4.83
CA THR A 99 9.38 14.93 -5.59
C THR A 99 8.38 13.78 -5.41
N PRO A 100 7.09 14.05 -5.19
CA PRO A 100 6.06 13.01 -5.15
C PRO A 100 5.78 12.44 -6.53
N ASP A 101 5.32 11.18 -6.57
CA ASP A 101 4.96 10.50 -7.81
C ASP A 101 3.57 10.96 -8.30
N GLU A 102 2.64 11.17 -7.37
CA GLU A 102 1.31 11.71 -7.64
C GLU A 102 0.95 12.83 -6.66
N ILE A 103 0.24 13.84 -7.16
CA ILE A 103 -0.37 14.89 -6.32
C ILE A 103 -1.87 14.89 -6.59
N LYS A 104 -2.65 14.63 -5.54
CA LYS A 104 -4.13 14.71 -5.58
C LYS A 104 -4.60 15.87 -4.71
N ARG A 105 -5.67 16.54 -5.13
CA ARG A 105 -6.27 17.65 -4.39
C ARG A 105 -7.73 17.35 -4.12
N GLY A 106 -8.18 17.64 -2.90
CA GLY A 106 -9.55 17.41 -2.48
C GLY A 106 -9.96 18.39 -1.40
N GLY A 107 -10.88 19.31 -1.73
CA GLY A 107 -11.35 20.34 -0.81
C GLY A 107 -10.21 21.24 -0.32
N ASP A 108 -10.02 21.27 1.01
CA ASP A 108 -8.96 22.03 1.68
C ASP A 108 -7.64 21.25 1.84
N ARG A 109 -7.57 20.05 1.27
CA ARG A 109 -6.44 19.13 1.40
C ARG A 109 -5.72 18.85 0.09
N GLU A 110 -4.42 18.63 0.22
CA GLU A 110 -3.55 18.15 -0.86
C GLU A 110 -2.83 16.88 -0.38
N TYR A 111 -2.72 15.89 -1.25
CA TYR A 111 -2.20 14.56 -0.97
C TYR A 111 -1.01 14.33 -1.89
N TRP A 112 0.18 14.26 -1.33
CA TRP A 112 1.39 13.93 -2.07
C TRP A 112 1.71 12.47 -1.82
N ILE A 113 1.69 11.68 -2.89
CA ILE A 113 1.78 10.23 -2.85
C ILE A 113 3.15 9.81 -3.39
N TYR A 114 3.82 8.96 -2.63
CA TYR A 114 5.10 8.37 -2.94
C TYR A 114 4.94 6.85 -2.97
N LYS A 115 4.95 6.26 -4.16
CA LYS A 115 4.90 4.81 -4.42
C LYS A 115 6.30 4.20 -4.47
N ARG A 116 7.29 5.01 -4.86
CA ARG A 116 8.71 4.63 -4.82
C ARG A 116 9.15 4.27 -3.39
N PRO A 117 10.07 3.30 -3.23
CA PRO A 117 10.54 2.86 -1.93
C PRO A 117 11.40 3.95 -1.28
N ILE A 118 10.77 4.76 -0.41
CA ILE A 118 11.43 5.86 0.32
C ILE A 118 11.41 5.68 1.83
N SER A 119 10.66 4.70 2.33
CA SER A 119 10.55 4.43 3.76
C SER A 119 10.44 2.95 4.09
N LYS A 120 10.79 2.61 5.34
CA LYS A 120 10.64 1.28 5.92
C LYS A 120 10.28 1.35 7.40
N PHE A 121 9.75 0.28 7.96
CA PHE A 121 9.36 0.24 9.39
C PHE A 121 10.59 0.28 10.31
N ASP A 122 11.55 -0.62 10.07
CA ASP A 122 12.82 -0.77 10.76
C ASP A 122 13.91 -1.16 9.75
N THR A 123 15.12 -1.46 10.23
CA THR A 123 16.28 -1.75 9.36
C THR A 123 16.12 -3.01 8.53
N GLU A 124 15.42 -4.02 9.05
CA GLU A 124 15.28 -5.37 8.48
C GLU A 124 13.98 -5.53 7.66
N SER A 125 13.04 -4.61 7.85
CA SER A 125 11.75 -4.62 7.17
C SER A 125 11.85 -4.25 5.69
N MET A 126 10.98 -4.89 4.90
CA MET A 126 10.74 -4.50 3.52
C MET A 126 10.25 -3.04 3.42
N PRO A 127 10.54 -2.34 2.31
CA PRO A 127 10.10 -0.96 2.10
C PRO A 127 8.58 -0.83 2.01
N ASP A 128 8.05 0.25 2.58
CA ASP A 128 6.64 0.63 2.47
C ASP A 128 6.17 0.69 1.02
N LYS A 129 4.93 0.23 0.77
CA LYS A 129 4.31 0.32 -0.55
C LYS A 129 4.02 1.74 -0.96
N GLU A 130 3.62 2.56 0.00
CA GLU A 130 3.21 3.93 -0.27
C GLU A 130 3.40 4.79 0.98
N ILE A 131 3.84 6.03 0.78
CA ILE A 131 3.74 7.11 1.76
C ILE A 131 2.88 8.21 1.19
N THR A 132 1.88 8.64 1.95
CA THR A 132 1.00 9.73 1.57
C THR A 132 1.14 10.86 2.58
N VAL A 133 1.69 11.98 2.14
CA VAL A 133 1.80 13.21 2.94
C VAL A 133 0.56 14.05 2.69
N ILE A 134 -0.20 14.30 3.75
CA ILE A 134 -1.48 15.02 3.68
C ILE A 134 -1.25 16.44 4.18
N PHE A 135 -1.50 17.40 3.30
CA PHE A 135 -1.43 18.82 3.59
C PHE A 135 -2.82 19.38 3.85
N LYS A 136 -2.88 20.35 4.78
CA LYS A 136 -4.04 21.20 5.02
C LYS A 136 -3.54 22.64 5.08
N ARG A 137 -4.11 23.53 4.25
CA ARG A 137 -3.67 24.94 4.16
C ARG A 137 -2.15 25.09 3.97
N SER A 138 -1.57 24.29 3.07
CA SER A 138 -0.13 24.30 2.72
C SER A 138 0.85 23.76 3.77
N PHE A 139 0.38 23.26 4.91
CA PHE A 139 1.20 22.59 5.92
C PHE A 139 0.83 21.11 6.04
N VAL A 140 1.80 20.26 6.34
CA VAL A 140 1.55 18.84 6.57
C VAL A 140 0.69 18.68 7.83
N GLU A 141 -0.50 18.12 7.65
CA GLU A 141 -1.41 17.72 8.73
C GLU A 141 -0.97 16.39 9.33
N LYS A 142 -0.72 15.39 8.47
CA LYS A 142 -0.30 14.04 8.88
C LYS A 142 0.34 13.27 7.73
N VAL A 143 0.95 12.14 8.07
CA VAL A 143 1.54 11.19 7.12
C VAL A 143 0.90 9.82 7.28
N GLU A 144 0.38 9.29 6.18
CA GLU A 144 -0.15 7.94 6.07
C GLU A 144 0.81 7.03 5.31
N HIS A 145 0.65 5.72 5.48
CA HIS A 145 1.50 4.72 4.85
C HIS A 145 0.71 3.46 4.50
N LYS A 146 1.13 2.78 3.43
CA LYS A 146 0.75 1.40 3.15
C LYS A 146 1.95 0.51 3.42
N LYS A 147 1.76 -0.46 4.31
CA LYS A 147 2.76 -1.47 4.66
C LYS A 147 3.09 -2.35 3.44
N PRO A 148 4.26 -3.03 3.44
CA PRO A 148 4.61 -4.05 2.46
C PRO A 148 3.51 -5.09 2.26
#